data_AF-A0A0F8ZEQ6-F1
#
_entry.id   AF-A0A0F8ZEQ6-F1
#
_cell.length_a   1.000
_cell.length_b   1.000
_cell.length_c   1.000
_cell.angle_alpha   90.00
_cell.angle_beta   90.00
_cell.angle_gamma   90.00
#
_symmetry.space_group_name_H-M   'P 1'
#
loop_
_entity.id
_entity.type
_entity.pdbx_description
1 polymer ?
#
loop_
_entity_poly.entity_id
_entity_poly.type
_entity_poly.pdbx_seq_one_letter_code
_entity_poly.pdbx_strand_id
1 'polypeptide(L)'
;HIEDFLLTAAAIGGLVKYNASISGAEAGCQAEVGSAAAMSAAGLCAVLGGTPEQIENAAEIALEHHLGMTCDPVKGLVQVPCIERNGLGAIKAVSAASLALRGDGTHLVPLDACIETMRQTGVDMSEKYKETSLGGLAVNVPNC
;
A
#
# COMPACT_ATOMS: atom_id res chain seq x y z
N HIS A 1 -1.06 -2.64 -23.20
CA HIS A 1 -1.29 -3.25 -21.87
C HIS A 1 -0.11 -3.12 -20.91
N ILE A 2 1.16 -3.43 -21.27
CA ILE A 2 2.30 -3.19 -20.34
C ILE A 2 2.45 -1.69 -20.02
N GLU A 3 2.38 -0.84 -21.06
CA GLU A 3 2.47 0.61 -20.91
C GLU A 3 1.33 1.17 -20.04
N ASP A 4 0.07 0.80 -20.32
CA ASP A 4 -1.10 1.21 -19.54
C ASP A 4 -0.95 0.83 -18.06
N PHE A 5 -0.52 -0.41 -17.77
CA PHE A 5 -0.30 -0.87 -16.40
C PHE A 5 0.72 0.02 -15.68
N LEU A 6 1.89 0.24 -16.29
CA LEU A 6 2.99 0.98 -15.66
C LEU A 6 2.66 2.47 -15.50
N LEU A 7 2.02 3.09 -16.49
CA LEU A 7 1.63 4.50 -16.43
C LEU A 7 0.52 4.74 -15.40
N THR A 8 -0.50 3.88 -15.34
CA THR A 8 -1.54 3.98 -14.30
C THR A 8 -0.95 3.75 -12.91
N ALA A 9 -0.12 2.72 -12.74
CA ALA A 9 0.58 2.46 -11.48
C ALA A 9 1.43 3.68 -11.06
N ALA A 10 2.19 4.27 -11.99
CA ALA A 10 3.01 5.45 -11.73
C ALA A 10 2.16 6.67 -11.34
N ALA A 11 0.99 6.87 -11.93
CA ALA A 11 0.08 7.95 -11.57
C ALA A 11 -0.39 7.82 -10.11
N ILE A 12 -0.83 6.63 -9.70
CA ILE A 12 -1.20 6.37 -8.29
C ILE A 12 -0.01 6.55 -7.35
N GLY A 13 1.16 6.01 -7.71
CA GLY A 13 2.39 6.21 -6.93
C GLY A 13 2.76 7.69 -6.78
N GLY A 14 2.54 8.49 -7.83
CA GLY A 14 2.70 9.93 -7.83
C GLY A 14 1.77 10.63 -6.84
N LEU A 15 0.48 10.28 -6.83
CA LEU A 15 -0.50 10.82 -5.88
C LEU A 15 -0.12 10.49 -4.43
N VAL A 16 0.23 9.24 -4.16
CA VAL A 16 0.65 8.78 -2.82
C VAL A 16 1.92 9.52 -2.36
N LYS A 17 2.94 9.65 -3.24
CA LYS A 17 4.17 10.36 -2.90
C LYS A 17 3.94 11.85 -2.67
N TYR A 18 3.11 12.49 -3.51
CA TYR A 18 2.89 13.93 -3.44
C TYR A 18 2.11 14.33 -2.19
N ASN A 19 1.06 13.56 -1.84
CA ASN A 19 0.17 13.89 -0.72
C ASN A 19 0.58 13.25 0.61
N ALA A 20 1.46 12.24 0.60
CA ALA A 20 1.90 11.55 1.80
C ALA A 20 3.38 11.11 1.71
N SER A 21 3.65 9.81 1.61
CA SER A 21 5.01 9.27 1.50
C SER A 21 4.97 7.89 0.83
N ILE A 22 6.12 7.48 0.27
CA ILE A 22 6.38 6.11 -0.18
C ILE A 22 7.53 5.44 0.61
N SER A 23 7.93 6.05 1.73
CA SER A 23 9.09 5.64 2.52
C SER A 23 8.67 4.94 3.81
N GLY A 24 9.20 3.73 4.02
CA GLY A 24 9.02 2.97 5.26
C GLY A 24 9.56 3.70 6.49
N ALA A 25 10.64 4.45 6.31
CA ALA A 25 11.25 5.29 7.33
C ALA A 25 10.39 6.51 7.72
N GLU A 26 9.49 6.99 6.85
CA GLU A 26 8.66 8.17 7.14
C GLU A 26 7.29 7.78 7.68
N ALA A 27 6.66 6.76 7.08
CA ALA A 27 5.25 6.42 7.32
C ALA A 27 4.97 4.93 7.53
N GLY A 28 6.01 4.10 7.72
CA GLY A 28 5.87 2.66 7.92
C GLY A 28 5.60 1.89 6.61
N CYS A 29 5.42 0.58 6.71
CA CYS A 29 5.34 -0.32 5.55
C CYS A 29 4.04 -0.13 4.74
N GLN A 30 3.04 0.56 5.30
CA GLN A 30 1.89 1.05 4.53
C GLN A 30 2.31 1.96 3.35
N ALA A 31 3.39 2.73 3.51
CA ALA A 31 3.91 3.60 2.47
C ALA A 31 4.73 2.84 1.41
N GLU A 32 5.19 1.63 1.70
CA GLU A 32 5.98 0.81 0.77
C GLU A 32 5.14 -0.28 0.13
N VAL A 33 4.75 -1.29 0.92
CA VAL A 33 3.95 -2.42 0.44
C VAL A 33 2.51 -1.98 0.17
N GLY A 34 1.95 -1.11 1.01
CA GLY A 34 0.59 -0.60 0.79
C GLY A 34 0.48 0.25 -0.48
N SER A 35 1.42 1.18 -0.69
CA SER A 35 1.48 1.96 -1.94
C SER A 35 1.74 1.08 -3.17
N ALA A 36 2.64 0.09 -3.09
CA ALA A 36 2.89 -0.85 -4.17
C ALA A 36 1.65 -1.71 -4.51
N ALA A 37 0.90 -2.13 -3.49
CA ALA A 37 -0.37 -2.85 -3.68
C ALA A 37 -1.42 -1.96 -4.36
N ALA A 38 -1.55 -0.69 -3.96
CA ALA A 38 -2.43 0.28 -4.58
C ALA A 38 -2.07 0.55 -6.05
N MET A 39 -0.78 0.78 -6.33
CA MET A 39 -0.25 0.94 -7.69
C MET A 39 -0.56 -0.27 -8.57
N SER A 40 -0.37 -1.48 -8.04
CA SER A 40 -0.62 -2.73 -8.76
C SER A 40 -2.11 -2.97 -9.01
N ALA A 41 -2.97 -2.66 -8.03
CA ALA A 41 -4.43 -2.80 -8.15
C ALA A 41 -4.98 -1.87 -9.24
N ALA A 42 -4.54 -0.62 -9.25
CA ALA A 42 -4.92 0.37 -10.24
C ALA A 42 -4.46 -0.02 -11.65
N GLY A 43 -3.17 -0.38 -11.80
CA GLY A 43 -2.64 -0.84 -13.08
C GLY A 43 -3.38 -2.07 -13.60
N LEU A 44 -3.71 -3.03 -12.72
CA LEU A 44 -4.46 -4.22 -13.10
C LEU A 44 -5.91 -3.88 -13.49
N CYS A 45 -6.59 -3.00 -12.74
CA CYS A 45 -7.93 -2.55 -13.05
C CYS A 45 -7.98 -1.87 -14.43
N ALA A 46 -7.00 -1.02 -14.74
CA ALA A 46 -6.90 -0.34 -16.02
C ALA A 46 -6.74 -1.32 -17.20
N VAL A 47 -5.82 -2.29 -17.11
CA VAL A 47 -5.62 -3.26 -18.21
C VAL A 47 -6.80 -4.22 -18.40
N LEU A 48 -7.65 -4.37 -17.39
CA LEU A 48 -8.89 -5.14 -17.46
C LEU A 48 -10.09 -4.31 -17.96
N GLY A 49 -9.87 -3.04 -18.32
CA GLY A 49 -10.89 -2.17 -18.90
C GLY A 49 -11.74 -1.41 -17.89
N GLY A 50 -11.27 -1.25 -16.65
CA GLY A 50 -11.94 -0.43 -15.65
C GLY A 50 -11.96 1.06 -16.01
N THR A 51 -13.00 1.77 -15.57
CA THR A 51 -13.09 3.23 -15.71
C THR A 51 -12.11 3.94 -14.74
N PRO A 52 -11.80 5.24 -14.94
CA PRO A 52 -11.01 6.00 -13.97
C PRO A 52 -11.50 5.88 -12.53
N GLU A 53 -12.83 5.91 -12.32
CA GLU A 53 -13.45 5.77 -11.00
C GLU A 53 -13.17 4.40 -10.38
N GLN A 54 -13.26 3.32 -11.18
CA GLN A 54 -12.92 1.96 -10.74
C GLN A 54 -11.42 1.79 -10.49
N ILE A 55 -10.55 2.46 -11.28
CA ILE A 55 -9.11 2.44 -11.10
C ILE A 55 -8.73 3.06 -9.75
N GLU A 56 -9.30 4.23 -9.43
CA GLU A 56 -9.11 4.85 -8.13
C GLU A 56 -9.67 3.97 -7.01
N ASN A 57 -10.83 3.34 -7.21
CA ASN A 57 -11.44 2.48 -6.19
C ASN A 57 -10.60 1.22 -5.93
N ALA A 58 -10.00 0.63 -6.96
CA ALA A 58 -9.06 -0.48 -6.80
C ALA A 58 -7.81 -0.06 -6.01
N ALA A 59 -7.26 1.14 -6.31
CA ALA A 59 -6.12 1.69 -5.58
C ALA A 59 -6.46 1.91 -4.10
N GLU A 60 -7.64 2.49 -3.85
CA GLU A 60 -8.16 2.82 -2.54
C GLU A 60 -8.34 1.57 -1.67
N ILE A 61 -9.12 0.58 -2.12
CA ILE A 61 -9.33 -0.69 -1.39
C ILE A 61 -7.99 -1.35 -1.04
N ALA A 62 -7.05 -1.37 -2.00
CA ALA A 62 -5.74 -1.98 -1.76
C ALA A 62 -4.93 -1.20 -0.71
N LEU A 63 -4.95 0.14 -0.74
CA LEU A 63 -4.26 0.96 0.25
C LEU A 63 -4.92 0.88 1.64
N GLU A 64 -6.26 0.92 1.68
CA GLU A 64 -7.08 0.83 2.90
C GLU A 64 -6.70 -0.41 3.72
N HIS A 65 -6.56 -1.55 3.04
CA HIS A 65 -6.15 -2.82 3.64
C HIS A 65 -4.68 -2.89 4.11
N HIS A 66 -3.93 -1.79 4.06
CA HIS A 66 -2.59 -1.65 4.60
C HIS A 66 -2.43 -0.49 5.60
N LEU A 67 -3.47 0.32 5.84
CA LEU A 67 -3.39 1.45 6.76
C LEU A 67 -2.96 1.03 8.16
N GLY A 68 -2.02 1.79 8.74
CA GLY A 68 -1.42 1.52 10.06
C GLY A 68 -0.29 0.48 10.06
N MET A 69 0.08 -0.09 8.92
CA MET A 69 1.14 -1.11 8.87
C MET A 69 2.53 -0.52 9.15
N THR A 70 3.14 -0.98 10.26
CA THR A 70 4.48 -0.59 10.73
C THR A 70 5.60 -1.24 9.91
N CYS A 71 6.84 -0.73 10.01
CA CYS A 71 8.03 -1.31 9.35
C CYS A 71 9.11 -1.68 10.37
N ASP A 72 8.99 -2.84 11.03
CA ASP A 72 9.91 -3.28 12.09
C ASP A 72 10.48 -4.70 11.87
N PRO A 73 11.11 -4.97 10.71
CA PRO A 73 11.42 -6.33 10.31
C PRO A 73 12.39 -7.04 11.27
N VAL A 74 12.29 -8.37 11.31
CA VAL A 74 13.10 -9.22 12.20
C VAL A 74 14.58 -8.96 11.95
N LYS A 75 15.31 -8.59 13.00
CA LYS A 75 16.74 -8.24 12.97
C LYS A 75 17.10 -7.11 11.98
N GLY A 76 16.12 -6.30 11.56
CA GLY A 76 16.29 -5.26 10.54
C GLY A 76 16.51 -5.80 9.13
N LEU A 77 16.22 -7.08 8.88
CA LEU A 77 16.46 -7.72 7.59
C LEU A 77 15.20 -7.66 6.72
N VAL A 78 15.37 -7.38 5.42
CA VAL A 78 14.27 -7.40 4.43
C VAL A 78 13.89 -8.84 4.06
N GLN A 79 13.40 -9.59 5.05
CA GLN A 79 13.02 -10.99 4.94
C GLN A 79 11.66 -11.20 5.60
N VAL A 80 11.62 -11.15 6.93
CA VAL A 80 10.39 -11.34 7.71
C VAL A 80 10.03 -10.01 8.38
N PRO A 81 8.82 -9.47 8.19
CA PRO A 81 7.69 -10.03 7.42
C PRO A 81 7.63 -9.56 5.95
N CYS A 82 8.71 -8.99 5.41
CA CYS A 82 8.72 -8.33 4.10
C CYS A 82 8.30 -9.25 2.94
N ILE A 83 8.72 -10.51 2.94
CA ILE A 83 8.44 -11.47 1.89
C ILE A 83 6.94 -11.79 1.86
N GLU A 84 6.35 -12.20 2.99
CA GLU A 84 4.94 -12.52 3.06
C GLU A 84 4.05 -11.28 2.88
N ARG A 85 4.52 -10.09 3.28
CA ARG A 85 3.83 -8.82 3.00
C ARG A 85 3.71 -8.56 1.49
N ASN A 86 4.75 -8.82 0.71
CA ASN A 86 4.67 -8.71 -0.76
C ASN A 86 3.71 -9.75 -1.35
N GLY A 87 3.77 -11.01 -0.89
CA GLY A 87 2.85 -12.05 -1.35
C GLY A 87 1.39 -11.72 -1.07
N LEU A 88 1.08 -11.27 0.15
CA LEU A 88 -0.27 -10.85 0.55
C LEU A 88 -0.68 -9.53 -0.13
N GLY A 89 0.24 -8.61 -0.35
CA GLY A 89 0.01 -7.36 -1.09
C GLY A 89 -0.43 -7.61 -2.52
N ALA A 90 0.23 -8.56 -3.21
CA ALA A 90 -0.16 -8.97 -4.57
C ALA A 90 -1.57 -9.59 -4.60
N ILE A 91 -1.91 -10.44 -3.64
CA ILE A 91 -3.25 -11.05 -3.53
C ILE A 91 -4.31 -9.97 -3.31
N LYS A 92 -4.04 -9.01 -2.40
CA LYS A 92 -4.93 -7.87 -2.15
C LYS A 92 -5.10 -7.01 -3.39
N ALA A 93 -4.04 -6.73 -4.15
CA ALA A 93 -4.11 -5.94 -5.37
C ALA A 93 -5.02 -6.59 -6.43
N VAL A 94 -4.88 -7.90 -6.66
CA VAL A 94 -5.76 -8.65 -7.57
C VAL A 94 -7.21 -8.64 -7.09
N SER A 95 -7.40 -8.82 -5.78
CA SER A 95 -8.74 -8.85 -5.17
C SER A 95 -9.42 -7.49 -5.26
N ALA A 96 -8.69 -6.40 -4.99
CA ALA A 96 -9.17 -5.03 -5.08
C ALA A 96 -9.56 -4.65 -6.52
N ALA A 97 -8.72 -4.98 -7.51
CA ALA A 97 -9.07 -4.77 -8.92
C ALA A 97 -10.34 -5.56 -9.30
N SER A 98 -10.46 -6.81 -8.87
CA SER A 98 -11.65 -7.62 -9.13
C SER A 98 -12.90 -7.09 -8.43
N LEU A 99 -12.79 -6.50 -7.24
CA LEU A 99 -13.91 -5.91 -6.51
C LEU A 99 -14.37 -4.63 -7.22
N ALA A 100 -13.44 -3.73 -7.54
CA ALA A 100 -13.75 -2.47 -8.23
C ALA A 100 -14.42 -2.68 -9.59
N LEU A 101 -13.95 -3.66 -10.38
CA LEU A 101 -14.55 -4.00 -11.69
C LEU A 101 -15.97 -4.57 -11.60
N ARG A 102 -16.36 -5.12 -10.44
CA ARG A 102 -17.73 -5.60 -10.19
C ARG A 102 -18.65 -4.50 -9.66
N GLY A 103 -18.06 -3.45 -9.09
CA GLY A 103 -18.78 -2.23 -8.72
C GLY A 103 -18.90 -1.26 -9.88
N ASP A 104 -19.48 -0.09 -9.60
CA ASP A 104 -19.63 1.02 -10.53
C ASP A 104 -18.56 2.12 -10.35
N GLY A 105 -17.55 1.86 -9.50
CA GLY A 105 -16.53 2.83 -9.13
C GLY A 105 -16.99 3.85 -8.08
N THR A 106 -18.16 3.69 -7.47
CA THR A 106 -18.59 4.55 -6.35
C THR A 106 -17.80 4.23 -5.08
N HIS A 107 -17.09 5.23 -4.59
CA HIS A 107 -16.30 5.15 -3.36
C HIS A 107 -17.16 5.48 -2.14
N LEU A 108 -17.20 4.59 -1.15
CA LEU A 108 -17.65 5.01 0.19
C LEU A 108 -16.56 5.85 0.88
N VAL A 109 -15.30 5.45 0.67
CA VAL A 109 -14.10 6.14 1.14
C VAL A 109 -13.31 6.55 -0.10
N PRO A 110 -13.14 7.85 -0.39
CA PRO A 110 -12.35 8.29 -1.54
C PRO A 110 -10.85 8.00 -1.36
N LEU A 111 -10.13 7.77 -2.46
CA LEU A 111 -8.67 7.54 -2.45
C LEU A 111 -7.90 8.63 -1.70
N ASP A 112 -8.26 9.91 -1.90
CA ASP A 112 -7.63 11.03 -1.20
C ASP A 112 -7.77 10.93 0.33
N ALA A 113 -8.93 10.50 0.82
CA ALA A 113 -9.15 10.29 2.25
C ALA A 113 -8.30 9.12 2.77
N CYS A 114 -8.14 8.06 1.99
CA CYS A 114 -7.26 6.94 2.32
C CYS A 114 -5.79 7.38 2.36
N ILE A 115 -5.32 8.20 1.41
CA ILE A 115 -3.95 8.73 1.39
C ILE A 115 -3.71 9.67 2.58
N GLU A 116 -4.66 10.55 2.90
CA GLU A 116 -4.56 11.43 4.06
C GLU A 116 -4.53 10.63 5.37
N THR A 117 -5.32 9.56 5.45
CA THR A 117 -5.28 8.64 6.60
C THR A 117 -3.91 7.97 6.71
N MET A 118 -3.32 7.52 5.60
CA MET A 118 -1.95 6.99 5.58
C MET A 118 -0.93 8.02 6.06
N ARG A 119 -1.07 9.28 5.64
CA ARG A 119 -0.18 10.39 6.08
C ARG A 119 -0.29 10.61 7.59
N GLN A 120 -1.50 10.76 8.11
CA GLN A 120 -1.76 11.00 9.52
C GLN A 120 -1.25 9.85 10.39
N THR A 121 -1.60 8.61 10.03
CA THR A 121 -1.13 7.41 10.74
C THR A 121 0.39 7.28 10.70
N GLY A 122 1.04 7.67 9.59
CA GLY A 122 2.50 7.71 9.48
C GLY A 122 3.14 8.75 10.40
N VAL A 123 2.52 9.92 10.55
CA VAL A 123 2.94 10.98 11.50
C VAL A 123 2.78 10.52 12.94
N ASP A 124 1.67 9.86 13.26
CA ASP A 124 1.37 9.35 14.61
C ASP A 124 2.20 8.12 14.96
N MET A 125 2.79 7.43 13.97
CA MET A 125 3.61 6.25 14.17
C MET A 125 4.89 6.62 14.92
N SER A 126 5.13 5.94 16.05
CA SER A 126 6.40 6.07 16.77
C SER A 126 7.58 5.69 15.87
N GLU A 127 8.67 6.47 15.95
CA GLU A 127 9.95 6.20 15.27
C GLU A 127 10.46 4.76 15.49
N LYS A 128 10.11 4.12 16.62
CA LYS A 128 10.49 2.73 16.92
C LYS A 128 9.82 1.68 16.03
N TYR A 129 8.68 2.03 15.42
CA TYR A 129 7.88 1.14 14.56
C TYR A 129 7.96 1.51 13.08
N LYS A 130 8.81 2.50 12.74
CA LYS A 130 9.28 2.76 11.38
C LYS A 130 10.55 1.94 11.14
N GLU A 131 11.18 2.11 9.98
CA GLU A 131 12.37 1.38 9.49
C GLU A 131 13.67 1.59 10.30
N THR A 132 13.58 1.56 11.63
CA THR A 132 14.68 1.73 12.59
C THR A 132 15.04 0.43 13.30
N SER A 133 14.17 -0.58 13.26
CA SER A 133 14.34 -1.87 13.95
C SER A 133 14.50 -1.76 15.47
N LEU A 134 13.98 -0.69 16.08
CA LEU A 134 14.07 -0.43 17.52
C LEU A 134 12.88 -0.98 18.32
N GLY A 135 11.90 -1.61 17.66
CA GLY A 135 10.64 -2.05 18.25
C GLY A 135 10.04 -3.29 17.60
N GLY A 136 8.82 -3.63 18.02
CA GLY A 136 7.98 -4.75 17.57
C GLY A 136 8.71 -6.01 17.13
N LEU A 137 8.52 -6.51 15.90
CA LEU A 137 9.09 -7.80 15.48
C LEU A 137 10.63 -7.84 15.58
N ALA A 138 11.30 -6.73 15.30
CA ALA A 138 12.76 -6.63 15.36
C ALA A 138 13.34 -7.00 16.72
N VAL A 139 12.63 -6.70 17.82
CA VAL A 139 13.10 -6.92 19.20
C VAL A 139 12.35 -8.03 19.95
N ASN A 140 11.20 -8.46 19.45
CA ASN A 140 10.35 -9.46 20.11
C ASN A 140 10.52 -10.90 19.57
N VAL A 141 11.24 -11.10 18.46
CA VAL A 141 11.55 -12.44 17.95
C VAL A 141 12.84 -12.95 18.61
N PRO A 142 12.81 -14.03 19.40
CA PRO A 142 14.00 -14.59 20.03
C PRO A 142 15.02 -15.05 18.98
N ASN A 143 16.31 -15.01 19.34
CA ASN A 143 17.33 -15.73 18.58
C ASN A 143 17.09 -17.24 18.70
N CYS A 144 16.46 -17.85 17.70
CA CYS A 144 16.56 -19.28 17.45
C CYS A 144 17.57 -19.52 16.32
#